data_AF-A0A7J9X9U8-F1
#
_entry.id   AF-A0A7J9X9U8-F1
#
_cell.length_a   1.000
_cell.length_b   1.000
_cell.length_c   1.000
_cell.angle_alpha   90.00
_cell.angle_beta   90.00
_cell.angle_gamma   90.00
#
_symmetry.space_group_name_H-M   'P 1'
#
loop_
_entity.id
_entity.type
_entity.pdbx_description
1 polymer ?
#
loop_
_entity_poly.entity_id
_entity_poly.type
_entity_poly.pdbx_seq_one_letter_code
_entity_poly.pdbx_strand_id
1 'polypeptide(L)'
;MTELVKHPNLDEITGIVGQIPLLGVDDLYLLGEVWTNTAEVASARDRALDPECPLVVDVLRTFESITTTFRDTLADAEHPDAANDGLKALRDAVAGAFARPTLSRREYKVLLRPWRTAFPVPRLDVGDLGIITPYF
;
A
#
# COMPACT_ATOMS: atom_id res chain seq x y z
N MET A 1 15.51 10.67 13.47
CA MET A 1 15.65 11.13 12.08
C MET A 1 16.62 10.23 11.34
N THR A 2 16.24 9.26 10.53
CA THR A 2 15.03 8.45 10.32
C THR A 2 15.54 7.44 9.29
N GLU A 3 15.72 6.17 9.65
CA GLU A 3 16.25 5.16 8.70
C GLU A 3 15.48 5.15 7.37
N LEU A 4 14.20 5.52 7.43
CA LEU A 4 13.35 5.73 6.28
C LEU A 4 13.90 6.74 5.25
N VAL A 5 14.50 7.87 5.65
CA VAL A 5 15.02 8.89 4.72
C VAL A 5 16.21 8.37 3.90
N LYS A 6 16.90 7.34 4.41
CA LYS A 6 18.00 6.66 3.71
C LYS A 6 17.52 5.41 2.96
N HIS A 7 16.22 5.11 3.01
CA HIS A 7 15.69 3.88 2.45
C HIS A 7 15.75 3.92 0.92
N PRO A 8 16.28 2.88 0.25
CA PRO A 8 16.43 2.87 -1.21
C PRO A 8 15.09 2.85 -1.96
N ASN A 9 13.98 2.58 -1.27
CA ASN A 9 12.63 2.57 -1.82
C ASN A 9 11.75 3.70 -1.27
N LEU A 10 12.36 4.79 -0.79
CA LEU A 10 11.65 5.90 -0.14
C LEU A 10 10.51 6.45 -1.01
N ASP A 11 10.74 6.67 -2.30
CA ASP A 11 9.74 7.26 -3.20
C ASP A 11 8.47 6.39 -3.36
N GLU A 12 8.62 5.07 -3.40
CA GLU A 12 7.46 4.17 -3.46
C GLU A 12 6.74 4.13 -2.11
N ILE A 13 7.49 4.15 -1.00
CA ILE A 13 6.89 4.19 0.35
C ILE A 13 6.08 5.47 0.52
N THR A 14 6.65 6.64 0.21
CA THR A 14 5.95 7.93 0.32
C THR A 14 4.79 8.00 -0.67
N GLY A 15 4.95 7.47 -1.88
CA GLY A 15 3.90 7.40 -2.89
C GLY A 15 2.70 6.54 -2.46
N ILE A 16 2.93 5.40 -1.81
CA ILE A 16 1.85 4.55 -1.29
C ILE A 16 1.23 5.18 -0.04
N VAL A 17 2.06 5.48 0.97
CA VAL A 17 1.58 5.98 2.27
C VAL A 17 0.88 7.33 2.14
N GLY A 18 1.38 8.22 1.28
CA GLY A 18 0.77 9.52 1.02
C GLY A 18 -0.60 9.44 0.36
N GLN A 19 -0.89 8.36 -0.36
CA GLN A 19 -2.20 8.16 -1.00
C GLN A 19 -3.23 7.52 -0.07
N ILE A 20 -2.82 6.84 1.01
CA ILE A 20 -3.75 6.14 1.94
C ILE A 20 -4.91 7.02 2.41
N PRO A 21 -4.71 8.28 2.84
CA PRO A 21 -5.80 9.13 3.31
C PRO A 21 -6.80 9.54 2.21
N LEU A 22 -6.44 9.37 0.94
CA LEU A 22 -7.23 9.77 -0.22
C LEU A 22 -8.09 8.61 -0.77
N LEU A 23 -7.94 7.40 -0.23
CA LEU A 23 -8.67 6.23 -0.72
C LEU A 23 -10.05 6.13 -0.06
N GLY A 24 -11.05 5.77 -0.86
CA GLY A 24 -12.40 5.45 -0.40
C GLY A 24 -12.70 3.95 -0.45
N VAL A 25 -13.96 3.59 -0.18
CA VAL A 25 -14.42 2.19 -0.27
C VAL A 25 -14.30 1.62 -1.69
N ASP A 26 -14.57 2.44 -2.70
CA ASP A 26 -14.47 2.03 -4.11
C ASP A 26 -13.03 1.65 -4.50
N ASP A 27 -12.05 2.34 -3.91
CA ASP A 27 -10.64 2.03 -4.11
C ASP A 27 -10.24 0.70 -3.47
N LEU A 28 -10.83 0.37 -2.32
CA LEU A 28 -10.66 -0.93 -1.71
C LEU A 28 -11.29 -2.02 -2.57
N TYR A 29 -12.44 -1.77 -3.19
CA TYR A 29 -13.02 -2.72 -4.15
C TYR A 29 -12.12 -2.95 -5.35
N LEU A 30 -11.61 -1.88 -5.98
CA LEU A 30 -10.66 -1.98 -7.10
C LEU A 30 -9.42 -2.79 -6.73
N LEU A 31 -8.85 -2.53 -5.54
CA LEU A 31 -7.73 -3.31 -5.02
C LEU A 31 -8.09 -4.79 -4.80
N GLY A 32 -9.27 -5.06 -4.26
CA GLY A 32 -9.77 -6.40 -3.98
C GLY A 32 -9.98 -7.22 -5.26
N GLU A 33 -10.52 -6.62 -6.31
CA GLU A 33 -10.75 -7.28 -7.61
C GLU A 33 -9.47 -7.82 -8.25
N VAL A 34 -8.35 -7.11 -8.06
CA VAL A 34 -7.05 -7.46 -8.67
C VAL A 34 -6.11 -8.18 -7.70
N TRP A 35 -6.54 -8.37 -6.45
CA TRP A 35 -5.81 -9.09 -5.44
C TRP A 35 -6.19 -10.57 -5.42
N THR A 36 -5.19 -11.42 -5.19
CA THR A 36 -5.42 -12.86 -5.07
C THR A 36 -4.40 -13.43 -4.11
N ASN A 37 -4.88 -14.09 -3.05
CA ASN A 37 -4.02 -14.74 -2.07
C ASN A 37 -3.41 -16.03 -2.63
N THR A 38 -2.33 -15.91 -3.40
CA THR A 38 -1.58 -17.05 -3.91
C THR A 38 -0.51 -17.48 -2.90
N ALA A 39 0.00 -18.71 -3.03
CA ALA A 39 1.14 -19.18 -2.22
C ALA A 39 2.38 -18.29 -2.38
N GLU A 40 2.56 -17.68 -3.56
CA GLU A 40 3.65 -16.74 -3.82
C GLU A 40 3.49 -15.42 -3.06
N VAL A 41 2.27 -14.87 -3.04
CA VAL A 41 1.95 -13.67 -2.24
C VAL A 41 2.14 -13.95 -0.75
N ALA A 42 1.64 -15.08 -0.25
CA ALA A 42 1.80 -15.47 1.14
C ALA A 42 3.28 -15.59 1.53
N SER A 43 4.09 -16.30 0.74
CA SER A 43 5.53 -16.43 1.00
C SER A 43 6.27 -15.10 0.93
N ALA A 44 5.91 -14.22 0.00
CA ALA A 44 6.51 -12.89 -0.09
C ALA A 44 6.14 -12.00 1.10
N ARG A 45 4.89 -12.09 1.58
CA ARG A 45 4.40 -11.39 2.77
C ARG A 45 5.14 -11.85 4.02
N ASP A 46 5.31 -13.16 4.20
CA ASP A 46 6.03 -13.71 5.35
C ASP A 46 7.48 -13.17 5.41
N ARG A 47 8.17 -13.10 4.26
CA ARG A 47 9.50 -12.50 4.19
C ARG A 47 9.49 -10.99 4.42
N ALA A 48 8.46 -10.29 3.97
CA ALA A 48 8.35 -8.84 4.18
C ALA A 48 8.10 -8.48 5.65
N LEU A 49 7.43 -9.37 6.39
CA LEU A 49 7.08 -9.23 7.80
C LEU A 49 8.03 -9.98 8.75
N ASP A 50 9.13 -10.50 8.22
CA ASP A 50 10.15 -11.17 9.04
C ASP A 50 10.68 -10.20 10.12
N PRO A 51 10.83 -10.62 11.39
CA PRO A 51 11.37 -9.79 12.46
C PRO A 51 12.76 -9.19 12.16
N GLU A 52 13.55 -9.84 11.31
CA GLU A 52 14.87 -9.38 10.88
C GLU A 52 14.80 -8.31 9.76
N CYS A 53 13.60 -7.98 9.28
CA CYS A 53 13.42 -6.95 8.27
C CYS A 53 13.65 -5.55 8.87
N PRO A 54 14.57 -4.73 8.32
CA PRO A 54 15.04 -3.49 8.95
C PRO A 54 13.97 -2.46 9.36
N LEU A 55 12.79 -2.46 8.73
CA LEU A 55 11.71 -1.52 9.00
C LEU A 55 10.37 -2.21 9.33
N VAL A 56 10.41 -3.45 9.83
CA VAL A 56 9.19 -4.21 10.16
C VAL A 56 8.31 -3.47 11.17
N VAL A 57 8.89 -2.75 12.13
CA VAL A 57 8.14 -1.95 13.11
C VAL A 57 7.37 -0.82 12.44
N ASP A 58 7.95 -0.16 11.44
CA ASP A 58 7.28 0.91 10.70
C ASP A 58 6.16 0.37 9.81
N VAL A 59 6.33 -0.82 9.24
CA VAL A 59 5.25 -1.54 8.54
C VAL A 59 4.07 -1.80 9.47
N LEU A 60 4.32 -2.36 10.66
CA LEU A 60 3.26 -2.66 11.63
C LEU A 60 2.53 -1.40 12.13
N ARG A 61 3.27 -0.32 12.39
CA ARG A 61 2.67 1.00 12.70
C ARG A 61 1.80 1.53 11.55
N THR A 62 2.24 1.34 10.31
CA THR A 62 1.46 1.72 9.13
C THR A 62 0.18 0.87 9.02
N PHE A 63 0.23 -0.42 9.38
CA PHE A 63 -0.95 -1.28 9.40
C PHE A 63 -1.97 -0.86 10.47
N GLU A 64 -1.51 -0.44 11.65
CA GLU A 64 -2.38 0.13 12.68
C GLU A 64 -3.06 1.42 12.20
N SER A 65 -2.30 2.28 11.50
CA SER A 65 -2.83 3.49 10.87
C SER A 65 -3.90 3.16 9.83
N ILE A 66 -3.62 2.25 8.88
CA ILE A 66 -4.59 1.77 7.87
C ILE A 66 -5.87 1.25 8.54
N THR A 67 -5.73 0.42 9.57
CA THR A 67 -6.88 -0.17 10.28
C THR A 67 -7.73 0.91 10.95
N THR A 68 -7.11 1.98 11.43
CA THR A 68 -7.81 3.12 12.02
C THR A 68 -8.48 3.97 10.95
N THR A 69 -7.77 4.29 9.86
CA THR A 69 -8.27 5.11 8.75
C THR A 69 -9.51 4.52 8.09
N PHE A 70 -9.55 3.21 7.84
CA PHE A 70 -10.65 2.57 7.13
C PHE A 70 -11.69 1.91 8.03
N ARG A 71 -11.65 2.12 9.36
CA ARG A 71 -12.58 1.47 10.29
C ARG A 71 -14.03 1.74 9.93
N ASP A 72 -14.36 3.03 9.77
CA ASP A 72 -15.73 3.46 9.48
C ASP A 72 -16.11 3.11 8.04
N THR A 73 -15.16 3.27 7.10
CA THR A 73 -15.33 2.87 5.69
C THR A 73 -15.70 1.39 5.54
N LEU A 74 -15.11 0.50 6.34
CA LEU A 74 -15.47 -0.92 6.33
C LEU A 74 -16.82 -1.20 7.00
N ALA A 75 -17.16 -0.46 8.06
CA ALA A 75 -18.43 -0.64 8.75
C ALA A 75 -19.61 -0.28 7.85
N ASP A 76 -19.42 0.73 6.99
CA ASP A 76 -20.44 1.23 6.06
C ASP A 76 -20.36 0.60 4.66
N ALA A 77 -19.43 -0.34 4.43
CA ALA A 77 -19.23 -0.95 3.11
C ALA A 77 -20.41 -1.85 2.71
N GLU A 78 -20.90 -1.68 1.48
CA GLU A 78 -21.92 -2.56 0.89
C GLU A 78 -21.42 -4.00 0.71
N HIS A 79 -20.12 -4.17 0.45
CA HIS A 79 -19.47 -5.47 0.24
C HIS A 79 -18.23 -5.59 1.14
N PRO A 80 -18.41 -5.84 2.45
CA PRO A 80 -17.31 -5.79 3.42
C PRO A 80 -16.20 -6.81 3.15
N ASP A 81 -16.53 -7.97 2.58
CA ASP A 81 -15.52 -8.98 2.21
C ASP A 81 -14.60 -8.48 1.09
N ALA A 82 -15.17 -7.84 0.05
CA ALA A 82 -14.40 -7.28 -1.05
C ALA A 82 -13.52 -6.11 -0.58
N ALA A 83 -14.05 -5.23 0.27
CA ALA A 83 -13.27 -4.14 0.87
C ALA A 83 -12.14 -4.68 1.76
N ASN A 84 -12.38 -5.77 2.50
CA ASN A 84 -11.36 -6.43 3.31
C ASN A 84 -10.24 -7.04 2.46
N ASP A 85 -10.55 -7.61 1.29
CA ASP A 85 -9.54 -8.08 0.34
C ASP A 85 -8.72 -6.91 -0.22
N GLY A 86 -9.36 -5.77 -0.49
CA GLY A 86 -8.69 -4.51 -0.80
C GLY A 86 -7.69 -4.07 0.27
N LEU A 87 -8.07 -4.14 1.55
CA LEU A 87 -7.16 -3.83 2.65
C LEU A 87 -5.98 -4.79 2.76
N LYS A 88 -6.18 -6.08 2.47
CA LYS A 88 -5.08 -7.04 2.40
C LYS A 88 -4.11 -6.66 1.28
N ALA A 89 -4.63 -6.29 0.12
CA ALA A 89 -3.83 -5.80 -1.01
C ALA A 89 -3.03 -4.54 -0.66
N LEU A 90 -3.65 -3.57 0.03
CA LEU A 90 -2.99 -2.36 0.50
C LEU A 90 -1.87 -2.68 1.49
N ARG A 91 -2.12 -3.57 2.46
CA ARG A 91 -1.12 -4.02 3.42
C ARG A 91 0.05 -4.74 2.75
N ASP A 92 -0.22 -5.56 1.73
CA ASP A 92 0.82 -6.21 0.92
C ASP A 92 1.70 -5.19 0.21
N ALA A 93 1.09 -4.16 -0.39
CA ALA A 93 1.84 -3.10 -1.06
C ALA A 93 2.75 -2.33 -0.10
N VAL A 94 2.23 -1.96 1.08
CA VAL A 94 3.02 -1.32 2.13
C VAL A 94 4.16 -2.22 2.59
N ALA A 95 3.88 -3.48 2.97
CA ALA A 95 4.92 -4.40 3.41
C ALA A 95 6.01 -4.59 2.33
N GLY A 96 5.60 -4.76 1.07
CA GLY A 96 6.53 -4.90 -0.05
C GLY A 96 7.39 -3.64 -0.27
N ALA A 97 6.82 -2.45 -0.10
CA ALA A 97 7.54 -1.19 -0.28
C ALA A 97 8.63 -0.99 0.77
N PHE A 98 8.31 -1.25 2.04
CA PHE A 98 9.28 -1.15 3.14
C PHE A 98 10.30 -2.29 3.12
N ALA A 99 9.89 -3.52 2.82
CA ALA A 99 10.79 -4.67 2.80
C ALA A 99 11.59 -4.79 1.50
N ARG A 100 11.55 -3.80 0.60
CA ARG A 100 12.25 -3.86 -0.70
C ARG A 100 13.70 -4.35 -0.61
N PRO A 101 14.54 -3.97 0.37
CA PRO A 101 15.92 -4.44 0.47
C PRO A 101 16.07 -5.93 0.76
N THR A 102 15.10 -6.56 1.42
CA THR A 102 15.13 -7.98 1.82
C THR A 102 14.42 -8.88 0.80
N LEU A 103 13.52 -8.31 0.01
CA LEU A 103 12.76 -9.03 -1.01
C LEU A 103 13.55 -9.21 -2.31
N SER A 104 13.41 -10.39 -2.91
CA SER A 104 13.76 -10.60 -4.30
C SER A 104 12.91 -9.73 -5.21
N ARG A 105 13.35 -9.52 -6.45
CA ARG A 105 12.59 -8.76 -7.46
C ARG A 105 11.20 -9.36 -7.71
N ARG A 106 11.08 -10.70 -7.60
CA ARG A 106 9.82 -11.42 -7.82
C ARG A 106 8.85 -11.18 -6.67
N GLU A 107 9.29 -11.38 -5.44
CA GLU A 107 8.50 -11.13 -4.22
C GLU A 107 8.05 -9.66 -4.15
N TYR A 108 8.95 -8.71 -4.45
CA TYR A 108 8.57 -7.30 -4.51
C TYR A 108 7.47 -7.02 -5.55
N LYS A 109 7.59 -7.60 -6.74
CA LYS A 109 6.61 -7.41 -7.81
C LYS A 109 5.26 -8.01 -7.46
N VAL A 110 5.22 -9.19 -6.83
CA VAL A 110 3.95 -9.86 -6.54
C VAL A 110 3.15 -9.08 -5.48
N LEU A 111 3.82 -8.53 -4.46
CA LEU A 111 3.18 -7.76 -3.40
C LEU A 111 2.62 -6.42 -3.92
N LEU A 112 3.34 -5.76 -4.84
CA LEU A 112 2.94 -4.44 -5.36
C LEU A 112 2.05 -4.52 -6.61
N ARG A 113 1.88 -5.70 -7.20
CA ARG A 113 1.09 -5.86 -8.43
C ARG A 113 -0.34 -5.32 -8.27
N PRO A 114 -1.10 -5.67 -7.22
CA PRO A 114 -2.47 -5.17 -7.04
C PRO A 114 -2.50 -3.64 -6.99
N TRP A 115 -1.62 -3.05 -6.17
CA TRP A 115 -1.48 -1.59 -6.05
C TRP A 115 -1.19 -0.91 -7.38
N ARG A 116 -0.19 -1.39 -8.13
CA ARG A 116 0.19 -0.80 -9.42
C ARG A 116 -0.84 -1.01 -10.53
N THR A 117 -1.70 -2.01 -10.37
CA THR A 117 -2.79 -2.28 -11.31
C THR A 117 -3.98 -1.36 -11.03
N ALA A 118 -4.33 -1.15 -9.75
CA ALA A 118 -5.39 -0.25 -9.34
C ALA A 118 -4.99 1.24 -9.49
N PHE A 119 -3.73 1.57 -9.23
CA PHE A 119 -3.20 2.94 -9.26
C PHE A 119 -1.96 3.04 -10.16
N PRO A 120 -2.12 2.95 -11.49
CA PRO A 120 -1.00 3.07 -12.43
C PRO A 120 -0.38 4.47 -12.46
N VAL A 121 -1.15 5.49 -12.03
CA VAL A 121 -0.72 6.88 -11.90
C VAL A 121 -0.98 7.32 -10.46
N PRO A 122 0.03 7.87 -9.73
CA PRO A 122 -0.19 8.38 -8.39
C PRO A 122 -1.25 9.48 -8.36
N ARG A 123 -2.19 9.40 -7.41
CA ARG A 123 -3.10 10.50 -7.12
C ARG A 123 -2.30 11.62 -6.44
N LEU A 124 -2.06 12.70 -7.17
CA LEU A 124 -1.55 13.93 -6.59
C LEU A 124 -2.73 14.63 -5.90
N ASP A 125 -2.61 14.91 -4.60
CA ASP A 125 -3.50 15.85 -3.94
C ASP A 125 -3.15 17.26 -4.48
N VAL A 126 -3.94 17.74 -5.44
CA VAL A 126 -3.86 19.11 -5.97
C VAL A 126 -4.67 20.07 -5.07
N GLY A 127 -4.80 19.74 -3.79
CA GLY A 127 -5.66 20.43 -2.83
C GLY A 127 -5.11 21.71 -2.20
N ASP A 128 -3.91 22.19 -2.55
CA ASP A 128 -3.42 23.48 -2.03
C ASP A 128 -2.26 24.13 -2.84
N LEU A 129 -2.27 23.98 -4.16
CA LEU A 129 -1.43 24.79 -5.04
C LEU A 129 -2.32 25.49 -6.07
N GLY A 130 -2.65 26.75 -5.79
CA GLY A 130 -3.18 27.69 -6.77
C GLY A 130 -2.16 27.97 -7.88
N ILE A 131 -1.87 26.97 -8.72
CA ILE A 131 -1.04 27.11 -9.91
C ILE A 131 -1.87 26.70 -11.13
N ILE A 132 -2.23 27.75 -11.86
CA ILE A 132 -2.69 27.73 -13.24
C ILE A 132 -1.68 26.94 -14.11
N THR A 133 -2.16 25.85 -14.74
CA THR A 133 -1.81 25.16 -16.04
C THR A 133 -0.43 25.40 -16.71
N PRO A 134 0.16 24.44 -17.46
CA PRO A 134 -0.23 24.22 -18.88
C PRO A 134 -0.18 22.77 -19.45
N TYR A 135 -1.07 22.53 -20.42
CA TYR A 135 -1.00 21.66 -21.61
C TYR A 135 -0.16 20.36 -21.61
N PHE A 136 -0.81 19.24 -21.97
CA PHE A 136 -0.59 18.51 -23.24
C PHE A 136 -1.87 17.78 -23.66
#